data_AF-A0A382G584-F1
#
_entry.id   AF-A0A382G584-F1
#
_cell.length_a   1.000
_cell.length_b   1.000
_cell.length_c   1.000
_cell.angle_alpha   90.00
_cell.angle_beta   90.00
_cell.angle_gamma   90.00
#
_symmetry.space_group_name_H-M   'P 1'
#
loop_
_entity.id
_entity.type
_entity.pdbx_description
1 polymer ?
#
loop_
_entity_poly.entity_id
_entity_poly.type
_entity_poly.pdbx_seq_one_letter_code
_entity_poly.pdbx_strand_id
1 'polypeptide(L)'
;MATANASSAPILTADGIPLKVSLKRSLRRSKIQALILVLPAFLFLLLVFVLPIGNLLSRSVDDTLVNWQLPLTFKLIGDWDRGNIPEEELFRAVFVDFTTVNKFFIQDNTG
;
A
#
# COMPACT_ATOMS: atom_id res chain seq x y z
N MET A 1 -31.33 -61.86 15.13
CA MET A 1 -30.09 -61.23 14.62
C MET A 1 -30.22 -61.07 13.11
N ALA A 2 -30.27 -59.85 12.60
CA ALA A 2 -30.03 -59.52 11.20
C ALA A 2 -29.69 -58.02 11.11
N THR A 3 -28.41 -57.69 11.08
CA THR A 3 -27.90 -56.34 10.84
C THR A 3 -27.80 -56.12 9.34
N ALA A 4 -28.77 -55.40 8.76
CA ALA A 4 -28.71 -55.00 7.36
C ALA A 4 -27.66 -53.88 7.21
N ASN A 5 -26.49 -54.24 6.71
CA ASN A 5 -25.39 -53.33 6.42
C ASN A 5 -25.74 -52.55 5.14
N ALA A 6 -26.39 -51.40 5.27
CA ALA A 6 -26.71 -50.51 4.15
C ALA A 6 -25.41 -49.96 3.55
N SER A 7 -24.95 -50.61 2.49
CA SER A 7 -23.74 -50.22 1.76
C SER A 7 -23.92 -48.79 1.28
N SER A 8 -23.04 -47.89 1.73
CA SER A 8 -23.03 -46.47 1.40
C SER A 8 -22.61 -46.24 -0.05
N ALA A 9 -23.42 -46.72 -1.00
CA ALA A 9 -23.17 -46.56 -2.42
C ALA A 9 -23.25 -45.06 -2.79
N PRO A 10 -22.21 -44.49 -3.42
CA PRO A 10 -22.21 -43.07 -3.76
C PRO A 10 -23.33 -42.75 -4.76
N ILE A 11 -24.16 -41.76 -4.44
CA ILE A 11 -25.18 -41.25 -5.35
C ILE A 11 -24.49 -40.70 -6.61
N LEU A 12 -24.85 -41.26 -7.77
CA LEU A 12 -24.27 -40.92 -9.06
C LEU A 12 -25.17 -39.92 -9.79
N THR A 13 -24.55 -39.12 -10.64
CA THR A 13 -25.25 -38.28 -11.63
C THR A 13 -25.67 -39.14 -12.83
N ALA A 14 -26.49 -38.60 -13.74
CA ALA A 14 -26.92 -39.30 -14.97
C ALA A 14 -25.74 -39.83 -15.83
N ASP A 15 -24.56 -39.24 -15.67
CA ASP A 15 -23.31 -39.59 -16.37
C ASP A 15 -22.41 -40.56 -15.58
N GLY A 16 -22.89 -41.14 -14.48
CA GLY A 16 -22.14 -42.10 -13.65
C GLY A 16 -21.08 -41.46 -12.73
N ILE A 17 -20.94 -40.13 -12.74
CA ILE A 17 -19.99 -39.40 -11.90
C ILE A 17 -20.59 -39.21 -10.49
N PRO A 18 -19.83 -39.41 -9.39
CA PRO A 18 -20.35 -39.17 -8.05
C PRO A 18 -20.85 -37.73 -7.88
N LEU A 19 -22.07 -37.58 -7.38
CA LEU A 19 -22.78 -36.29 -7.24
C LEU A 19 -21.95 -35.24 -6.49
N LYS A 20 -21.25 -35.65 -5.43
CA LYS A 20 -20.33 -34.81 -4.65
C LYS A 20 -19.28 -34.11 -5.50
N VAL A 21 -18.76 -34.79 -6.54
CA VAL A 21 -17.71 -34.26 -7.42
C VAL A 21 -18.30 -33.24 -8.38
N SER A 22 -19.46 -33.55 -8.97
CA SER A 22 -20.17 -32.64 -9.88
C SER A 22 -20.60 -31.36 -9.16
N LEU A 23 -21.17 -31.48 -7.95
CA LEU A 23 -21.54 -30.34 -7.12
C LEU A 23 -20.34 -29.45 -6.78
N LYS A 24 -19.21 -30.05 -6.36
CA LYS A 24 -18.00 -29.27 -6.05
C LYS A 24 -17.46 -28.52 -7.26
N ARG A 25 -17.55 -29.12 -8.47
CA ARG A 25 -17.14 -28.48 -9.73
C ARG A 25 -18.04 -27.29 -10.08
N SER A 26 -19.36 -27.48 -9.99
CA SER A 26 -20.34 -26.42 -10.24
C SER A 26 -20.17 -25.26 -9.25
N LEU A 27 -20.03 -25.58 -7.97
CA LEU A 27 -19.85 -24.59 -6.90
C LEU A 27 -18.54 -23.79 -7.04
N ARG A 28 -17.46 -24.40 -7.54
CA ARG A 28 -16.21 -23.67 -7.83
C ARG A 28 -16.41 -22.66 -8.95
N ARG A 29 -17.12 -23.04 -10.02
CA ARG A 29 -17.38 -22.14 -11.16
C ARG A 29 -18.22 -20.94 -10.73
N SER A 30 -19.30 -21.16 -9.98
CA SER A 30 -20.14 -20.05 -9.49
C SER A 30 -19.38 -19.12 -8.55
N LYS A 31 -18.53 -19.65 -7.66
CA LYS A 31 -17.67 -18.84 -6.78
C LYS A 31 -16.67 -17.99 -7.56
N ILE A 32 -16.01 -18.56 -8.56
CA ILE A 32 -15.05 -17.84 -9.40
C ILE A 32 -15.77 -16.73 -10.19
N GLN A 33 -16.95 -17.01 -10.75
CA GLN A 33 -17.74 -15.99 -11.46
C GLN A 33 -18.14 -14.84 -10.54
N ALA A 34 -18.62 -15.15 -9.33
CA ALA A 34 -18.96 -14.13 -8.34
C ALA A 34 -17.73 -13.29 -7.93
N LEU A 35 -16.57 -13.94 -7.76
CA LEU A 35 -15.32 -13.26 -7.45
C LEU A 35 -14.89 -12.32 -8.58
N ILE A 36 -14.93 -12.80 -9.83
CA ILE A 36 -14.57 -12.00 -11.03
C ILE A 36 -15.50 -10.79 -11.17
N LEU A 37 -16.77 -10.90 -10.77
CA LEU A 37 -17.71 -9.77 -10.84
C LEU A 37 -17.34 -8.62 -9.87
N VAL A 38 -16.76 -8.95 -8.70
CA VAL A 38 -16.34 -7.97 -7.69
C VAL A 38 -14.87 -7.55 -7.85
N LEU A 39 -14.04 -8.39 -8.48
CA LEU A 39 -12.60 -8.20 -8.62
C LEU A 39 -12.20 -6.82 -9.18
N PRO A 40 -12.84 -6.27 -10.25
CA PRO A 40 -12.44 -4.99 -10.83
C PRO A 40 -12.61 -3.83 -9.85
N ALA A 41 -13.76 -3.78 -9.15
CA ALA A 41 -14.02 -2.75 -8.15
C ALA A 41 -13.08 -2.90 -6.93
N PHE A 42 -12.79 -4.14 -6.53
CA PHE A 42 -11.85 -4.40 -5.45
C PHE A 42 -10.41 -3.98 -5.80
N LEU A 43 -9.94 -4.30 -7.01
CA LEU A 43 -8.63 -3.86 -7.50
C LEU A 43 -8.54 -2.34 -7.60
N PHE A 44 -9.60 -1.68 -8.08
CA PHE A 44 -9.67 -0.22 -8.09
C PHE A 44 -9.46 0.37 -6.68
N LEU A 45 -10.14 -0.20 -5.67
CA LEU A 45 -9.98 0.23 -4.28
C LEU A 45 -8.55 -0.01 -3.78
N LEU A 46 -7.94 -1.16 -4.07
CA LEU A 46 -6.55 -1.42 -3.69
C LEU A 46 -5.59 -0.40 -4.30
N LEU A 47 -5.76 -0.09 -5.59
CA LEU A 47 -4.89 0.86 -6.28
C LEU A 47 -5.05 2.30 -5.77
N VAL A 48 -6.29 2.75 -5.56
CA VAL A 48 -6.57 4.14 -5.17
C VAL A 48 -6.36 4.39 -3.69
N PHE A 49 -6.57 3.39 -2.83
CA PHE A 49 -6.43 3.57 -1.39
C PHE A 49 -5.14 2.94 -0.86
N VAL A 50 -4.89 1.66 -1.12
CA VAL A 50 -3.77 0.95 -0.48
C VAL A 50 -2.42 1.49 -0.97
N LEU A 51 -2.25 1.78 -2.27
CA LEU A 51 -0.99 2.35 -2.76
C LEU A 51 -0.71 3.76 -2.18
N PRO A 52 -1.63 4.75 -2.22
CA PRO A 52 -1.36 6.05 -1.63
C PRO A 52 -1.20 6.01 -0.11
N ILE A 53 -1.98 5.20 0.60
CA ILE A 53 -1.81 5.01 2.05
C ILE A 53 -0.42 4.45 2.35
N GLY A 54 0.01 3.42 1.62
CA GLY A 54 1.36 2.87 1.75
C GLY A 54 2.44 3.93 1.52
N ASN A 55 2.33 4.72 0.44
CA ASN A 55 3.25 5.82 0.16
C ASN A 55 3.28 6.86 1.28
N LEU A 56 2.12 7.24 1.83
CA LEU A 56 2.05 8.19 2.95
C LEU A 56 2.65 7.61 4.24
N LEU A 57 2.41 6.33 4.54
CA LEU A 57 2.99 5.65 5.69
C LEU A 57 4.52 5.54 5.57
N SER A 58 5.03 5.19 4.39
CA SER A 58 6.48 5.15 4.14
C SER A 58 7.11 6.54 4.35
N ARG A 59 6.47 7.61 3.87
CA ARG A 59 6.94 8.99 4.11
C ARG A 59 6.92 9.38 5.59
N SER A 60 5.96 8.86 6.37
CA SER A 60 5.87 9.14 7.80
C SER A 60 6.94 8.43 8.64
N VAL A 61 7.52 7.34 8.13
CA VAL A 61 8.57 6.58 8.82
C VAL A 61 9.96 7.03 8.36
N ASP A 62 10.15 7.22 7.06
CA ASP A 62 11.38 7.74 6.46
C ASP A 62 11.13 9.14 5.88
N ASP A 63 11.09 10.16 6.74
CA ASP A 63 11.03 11.56 6.31
C ASP A 63 12.40 12.07 5.84
N THR A 64 12.96 11.38 4.84
CA THR A 64 14.23 11.74 4.20
C THR A 64 14.10 12.98 3.32
N LEU A 65 12.88 13.40 2.95
CA LEU A 65 12.62 14.58 2.12
C LEU A 65 13.03 15.87 2.81
N VAL A 66 12.81 15.96 4.12
CA VAL A 66 13.16 17.15 4.91
C VAL A 66 14.67 17.41 4.88
N ASN A 67 15.49 16.35 4.87
CA ASN A 67 16.95 16.47 4.83
C ASN A 67 17.47 17.03 3.49
N TRP A 68 16.76 16.81 2.38
CA TRP A 68 17.12 17.36 1.07
C TRP A 68 16.76 18.82 0.90
N GLN A 69 15.72 19.29 1.60
CA GLN A 69 15.17 20.62 1.36
C GLN A 69 15.94 21.73 2.09
N LEU A 70 16.55 21.42 3.24
CA LEU A 70 17.30 22.37 4.05
C LEU A 70 18.72 21.85 4.36
N PRO A 71 19.53 21.57 3.33
CA PRO A 71 20.79 20.85 3.50
C PRO A 71 21.82 21.63 4.34
N LEU A 72 21.83 22.97 4.27
CA LEU A 72 22.74 23.78 5.09
C LEU A 72 22.26 23.82 6.53
N THR A 73 20.96 24.01 6.74
CA THR A 73 20.34 24.05 8.07
C THR A 73 20.55 22.73 8.80
N PHE A 74 20.28 21.58 8.16
CA PHE A 74 20.45 20.27 8.80
C PHE A 74 21.90 19.91 9.10
N LYS A 75 22.85 20.47 8.36
CA LYS A 75 24.27 20.32 8.66
C LYS A 75 24.67 21.03 9.96
N LEU A 76 24.12 22.21 10.22
CA LEU A 76 24.50 23.04 11.38
C LEU A 76 23.59 22.84 12.61
N ILE A 77 22.34 22.43 12.42
CA ILE A 77 21.35 22.30 13.52
C ILE A 77 21.75 21.24 14.55
N GLY A 78 22.56 20.25 14.15
CA GLY A 78 23.05 19.19 15.04
C GLY A 78 23.99 19.72 16.12
N ASP A 79 24.70 20.81 15.83
CA ASP A 79 25.68 21.42 16.73
C ASP A 79 25.04 22.39 17.73
N TRP A 80 23.77 22.74 17.52
CA TRP A 80 23.03 23.64 18.39
C TRP A 80 22.45 22.93 19.63
N ASP A 81 22.81 23.41 20.82
CA ASP A 81 22.41 22.84 22.12
C ASP A 81 20.93 23.04 22.48
N ARG A 82 20.13 23.71 21.63
CA ARG A 82 18.67 23.92 21.80
C ARG A 82 18.23 24.69 23.06
N GLY A 83 19.16 25.10 23.93
CA GLY A 83 18.88 25.82 25.16
C GLY A 83 18.89 27.35 25.04
N ASN A 84 19.50 27.90 23.98
CA ASN A 84 19.66 29.34 23.75
C ASN A 84 19.42 29.69 22.29
N ILE A 85 19.34 30.98 21.98
CA ILE A 85 19.24 31.45 20.60
C ILE A 85 20.45 30.91 19.80
N PRO A 86 20.25 30.32 18.61
CA PRO A 86 21.33 29.82 17.78
C PRO A 86 22.34 30.90 17.36
N GLU A 87 23.51 30.46 16.90
CA GLU A 87 24.49 31.36 16.31
C GLU A 87 23.99 31.94 14.97
N GLU A 88 24.50 33.12 14.61
CA GLU A 88 24.16 33.84 13.37
C GLU A 88 24.33 32.98 12.12
N GLU A 89 25.27 32.03 12.14
CA GLU A 89 25.52 31.12 11.04
C GLU A 89 24.33 30.20 10.75
N LEU A 90 23.62 29.73 11.79
CA LEU A 90 22.42 28.91 11.61
C LEU A 90 21.28 29.73 11.01
N PHE A 91 21.10 30.99 11.45
CA PHE A 91 20.10 31.89 10.86
C PHE A 91 20.37 32.15 9.38
N ARG A 92 21.63 32.37 9.02
CA ARG A 92 22.05 32.51 7.62
C ARG A 92 21.78 31.25 6.82
N ALA A 93 22.09 30.07 7.36
CA ALA A 93 21.84 28.79 6.68
C ALA A 93 20.35 28.61 6.36
N VAL A 94 19.47 28.89 7.32
CA VAL A 94 18.00 28.86 7.13
C VAL A 94 17.54 29.83 6.05
N PHE A 95 18.05 31.07 6.07
CA PHE A 95 17.71 32.07 5.05
C PHE A 95 18.16 31.64 3.65
N VAL A 96 19.37 31.10 3.52
CA VAL A 96 19.91 30.63 2.24
C VAL A 96 19.12 29.43 1.72
N ASP A 97 18.81 28.45 2.57
CA ASP A 97 18.01 27.30 2.17
C ASP A 97 16.63 27.75 1.68
N PHE A 98 15.90 28.59 2.42
CA PHE A 98 14.56 29.03 2.00
C PHE A 98 14.55 29.88 0.71
N THR A 99 15.56 30.73 0.51
CA THR A 99 15.63 31.59 -0.68
C THR A 99 16.12 30.84 -1.92
N THR A 100 16.95 29.81 -1.72
CA THR A 100 17.52 29.00 -2.82
C THR A 100 16.55 27.91 -3.27
N VAL A 101 15.79 27.32 -2.33
CA VAL A 101 14.75 26.32 -2.60
C VAL A 101 13.77 26.77 -3.67
N ASN A 102 13.28 28.01 -3.59
CA ASN A 102 12.31 28.52 -4.56
C ASN A 102 12.94 28.78 -5.93
N LYS A 103 14.26 29.00 -5.99
CA LYS A 103 14.95 29.37 -7.22
C LYS A 103 15.12 28.19 -8.17
N PHE A 104 15.29 26.97 -7.66
CA PHE A 104 15.34 25.74 -8.47
C PHE A 104 13.96 25.38 -9.05
N PHE A 105 12.88 25.46 -8.26
CA PHE A 105 11.52 25.16 -8.76
C PHE A 105 10.96 26.21 -9.74
N ILE A 106 11.41 27.47 -9.66
CA ILE A 106 11.02 28.54 -10.59
C ILE A 106 11.73 28.39 -11.94
N GLN A 107 12.97 27.89 -11.97
CA GLN A 107 13.71 27.71 -13.23
C GLN A 107 13.10 26.60 -14.10
N ASP A 108 12.64 25.50 -13.49
CA ASP A 108 12.09 24.34 -14.21
C ASP A 108 10.59 24.45 -14.54
N ASN A 109 9.91 25.53 -14.12
CA ASN A 109 8.48 25.80 -14.40
C ASN A 109 8.25 27.06 -15.24
N THR A 110 9.16 27.39 -16.15
CA THR A 110 8.92 28.40 -17.19
C THR A 110 8.74 27.73 -18.56
N GLY A 111 7.53 27.20 -18.79
CA GLY A 111 7.01 26.85 -20.12
C GLY A 111 7.45 25.51 -20.68
#